data_AF-A0A354FXB1-F1
#
_entry.id   AF-A0A354FXB1-F1
#
_cell.length_a   1.000
_cell.length_b   1.000
_cell.length_c   1.000
_cell.angle_alpha   90.00
_cell.angle_beta   90.00
_cell.angle_gamma   90.00
#
_symmetry.space_group_name_H-M   'P 1'
#
loop_
_entity.id
_entity.type
_entity.pdbx_description
1 polymer ?
#
loop_
_entity_poly.entity_id
_entity_poly.type
_entity_poly.pdbx_seq_one_letter_code
_entity_poly.pdbx_strand_id
1 'polypeptide(L)'
;MVHADGVFGSQDIKLKKFSDVAGVFRMKDREPMRKTLENFEAKFPQLFVSVYLGAFEDLSSIRQYGFWMLNRTHYVDVDPQR
;
A
#
# COMPACT_ATOMS: atom_id res chain seq x y z
N MET A 1 6.17 15.45 -19.82
CA MET A 1 5.66 14.49 -18.82
C MET A 1 5.69 15.21 -17.48
N VAL A 2 4.56 15.43 -16.81
CA VAL A 2 4.57 16.11 -15.50
C VAL A 2 5.29 15.21 -14.50
N HIS A 3 6.19 15.76 -13.71
CA HIS A 3 6.89 14.99 -12.68
C HIS A 3 5.88 14.55 -11.62
N ALA A 4 5.83 13.26 -11.30
CA ALA A 4 4.80 12.69 -10.42
C ALA A 4 4.77 13.39 -9.04
N ASP A 5 5.91 13.87 -8.55
CA ASP A 5 6.00 14.63 -7.29
C ASP A 5 5.29 15.97 -7.36
N GLY A 6 5.26 16.61 -8.53
CA GLY A 6 4.51 17.85 -8.73
C GLY A 6 3.00 17.65 -8.70
N VAL A 7 2.53 16.40 -8.85
CA VAL A 7 1.10 16.05 -8.84
C VAL A 7 0.69 15.43 -7.50
N PHE A 8 1.49 14.51 -6.97
CA PHE A 8 1.15 13.71 -5.80
C PHE A 8 1.92 14.10 -4.53
N GLY A 9 2.90 15.00 -4.65
CA GLY A 9 3.77 15.43 -3.56
C GLY A 9 5.13 14.75 -3.53
N SER A 10 6.07 15.38 -2.82
CA SER A 10 7.47 14.94 -2.72
C SER A 10 7.80 14.19 -1.42
N GLN A 11 6.83 14.03 -0.52
CA GLN A 11 7.01 13.38 0.77
C GLN A 11 6.98 11.85 0.63
N ASP A 12 7.73 11.15 1.48
CA ASP A 12 7.59 9.70 1.64
C ASP A 12 6.27 9.36 2.32
N ILE A 13 5.69 8.23 1.94
CA ILE A 13 4.44 7.74 2.51
C ILE A 13 4.69 6.50 3.37
N LYS A 14 4.13 6.50 4.58
CA LYS A 14 4.22 5.34 5.49
C LYS A 14 3.05 4.41 5.24
N LEU A 15 3.34 3.21 4.76
CA LEU A 15 2.32 2.18 4.53
C LEU A 15 2.56 0.95 5.40
N LYS A 16 1.49 0.20 5.57
CA LYS A 16 1.49 -1.14 6.13
C LYS A 16 1.22 -2.17 5.04
N LYS A 17 1.47 -3.45 5.32
CA LYS A 17 1.02 -4.57 4.46
C LYS A 17 -0.46 -4.45 4.09
N PHE A 18 -1.29 -4.00 5.04
CA PHE A 18 -2.68 -3.64 4.78
C PHE A 18 -2.94 -2.19 5.19
N SER A 19 -3.28 -1.34 4.21
CA SER A 19 -3.54 0.10 4.40
C SER A 19 -4.91 0.48 3.83
N ASP A 20 -5.92 0.59 4.70
CA ASP A 20 -7.28 1.02 4.35
C ASP A 20 -7.45 2.52 4.61
N VAL A 21 -6.89 3.35 3.74
CA VAL A 21 -6.97 4.82 3.83
C VAL A 21 -8.37 5.32 3.48
N ALA A 22 -9.04 4.64 2.54
CA ALA A 22 -10.41 4.93 2.14
C ALA A 22 -11.46 4.61 3.23
N GLY A 23 -11.10 3.81 4.24
CA GLY A 23 -12.02 3.41 5.31
C GLY A 23 -13.15 2.50 4.84
N VAL A 24 -12.97 1.80 3.71
CA VAL A 24 -14.01 0.96 3.10
C VAL A 24 -14.05 -0.45 3.71
N PHE A 25 -13.02 -0.82 4.48
CA PHE A 25 -12.92 -2.13 5.07
C PHE A 25 -13.50 -2.15 6.48
N ARG A 26 -14.53 -2.98 6.70
CA ARG A 26 -15.22 -3.08 8.00
C ARG A 26 -14.26 -3.56 9.08
N MET A 27 -14.44 -3.04 10.30
CA MET A 27 -13.58 -3.39 11.44
C MET A 27 -13.49 -4.90 11.68
N LYS A 28 -14.62 -5.61 11.57
CA LYS A 28 -14.69 -7.07 11.77
C LYS A 28 -13.87 -7.87 10.75
N ASP A 29 -13.64 -7.31 9.57
CA ASP A 29 -12.98 -8.01 8.46
C ASP A 29 -11.46 -7.75 8.47
N ARG A 30 -10.98 -6.70 9.17
CA ARG A 30 -9.56 -6.30 9.22
C ARG A 30 -8.65 -7.39 9.77
N GLU A 31 -9.06 -8.08 10.82
CA GLU A 31 -8.26 -9.16 11.42
C GLU A 31 -8.15 -10.40 10.52
N PRO A 32 -9.26 -10.92 9.95
CA PRO A 32 -9.19 -11.94 8.89
C PRO A 32 -8.27 -11.57 7.71
N MET A 33 -8.31 -10.32 7.25
CA MET A 33 -7.46 -9.86 6.15
C MET A 33 -5.97 -9.89 6.52
N ARG A 34 -5.61 -9.42 7.73
CA ARG A 34 -4.22 -9.48 8.20
C ARG A 34 -3.71 -10.92 8.25
N LYS A 35 -4.50 -11.83 8.84
CA LYS A 35 -4.18 -13.26 8.89
C LYS A 35 -4.00 -13.86 7.49
N THR A 36 -4.80 -13.43 6.53
CA THR A 36 -4.68 -13.88 5.13
C THR A 36 -3.34 -13.47 4.53
N LEU A 37 -2.90 -12.21 4.75
CA LEU A 37 -1.60 -11.73 4.29
C LEU A 37 -0.44 -12.46 4.99
N GLU A 38 -0.53 -12.67 6.30
CA GLU A 38 0.47 -13.43 7.08
C GLU A 38 0.61 -14.87 6.58
N ASN A 39 -0.51 -15.55 6.32
CA ASN A 39 -0.51 -16.91 5.76
C ASN A 39 0.08 -16.95 4.34
N PHE A 40 -0.20 -15.93 3.52
CA PHE A 40 0.37 -15.82 2.19
C PHE A 40 1.90 -15.70 2.27
N GLU A 41 2.40 -14.78 3.09
CA GLU A 41 3.84 -14.59 3.26
C GLU A 41 4.54 -15.85 3.81
N ALA A 42 3.90 -16.55 4.75
CA ALA A 42 4.45 -17.80 5.28
C ALA A 42 4.56 -18.88 4.22
N LYS A 43 3.64 -18.91 3.25
CA LYS A 43 3.61 -19.87 2.15
C LYS A 43 4.56 -19.49 1.00
N PHE A 44 4.77 -18.20 0.79
CA PHE A 44 5.57 -17.66 -0.32
C PHE A 44 6.57 -16.61 0.22
N PRO A 45 7.61 -17.02 0.96
CA PRO A 45 8.51 -16.10 1.65
C PRO A 45 9.28 -15.16 0.71
N GLN A 46 9.44 -15.52 -0.56
CA GLN A 46 10.06 -14.70 -1.58
C GLN A 46 9.15 -13.59 -2.15
N LEU A 47 7.85 -13.62 -1.82
CA LEU A 47 6.87 -12.68 -2.34
C LEU A 47 6.39 -11.74 -1.22
N PHE A 48 6.51 -10.44 -1.47
CA PHE A 48 5.91 -9.42 -0.65
C PHE A 48 4.59 -8.95 -1.28
N VAL A 49 3.52 -8.90 -0.48
CA VAL A 49 2.21 -8.40 -0.92
C VAL A 49 1.74 -7.32 0.04
N SER A 50 1.37 -6.18 -0.54
CA SER A 50 0.71 -5.10 0.17
C SER A 50 -0.58 -4.70 -0.53
N VAL A 51 -1.61 -4.43 0.27
CA VAL A 51 -2.92 -3.97 -0.17
C VAL A 51 -3.14 -2.56 0.33
N TYR A 52 -3.35 -1.64 -0.60
CA TYR A 52 -3.70 -0.25 -0.35
C TYR A 52 -5.11 0.04 -0.89
N LEU A 53 -6.01 0.48 -0.03
CA LEU A 53 -7.35 0.93 -0.39
C LEU A 53 -7.39 2.45 -0.26
N GLY A 54 -7.42 3.15 -1.39
CA GLY A 54 -7.53 4.59 -1.48
C GLY A 54 -8.84 5.02 -2.12
N ALA A 55 -9.31 6.22 -1.76
CA ALA A 55 -10.43 6.89 -2.41
C ALA A 55 -9.86 8.03 -3.26
N PHE A 56 -10.33 8.15 -4.50
CA PHE A 56 -9.83 9.13 -5.46
C PHE A 56 -11.00 9.84 -6.13
N GLU A 57 -11.01 11.18 -6.08
CA GLU A 57 -12.01 11.99 -6.80
C GLU A 57 -11.53 12.29 -8.22
N ASP A 58 -10.33 12.86 -8.40
CA ASP A 58 -9.79 13.28 -9.69
C ASP A 58 -8.41 12.64 -10.00
N LEU A 59 -8.32 11.31 -9.93
CA LEU A 59 -7.08 10.63 -10.28
C LEU A 59 -6.94 10.45 -11.78
N SER A 60 -6.07 11.25 -12.40
CA SER A 60 -5.78 11.21 -13.84
C SER A 60 -5.21 9.88 -14.33
N SER A 61 -4.48 9.15 -13.48
CA SER A 61 -3.96 7.83 -13.81
C SER A 61 -3.63 7.00 -12.57
N ILE A 62 -4.34 5.89 -12.39
CA ILE A 62 -4.04 4.89 -11.33
C ILE A 62 -2.65 4.28 -11.48
N ARG A 63 -2.17 4.12 -12.71
CA ARG A 63 -0.84 3.57 -12.99
C ARG A 63 0.26 4.52 -12.54
N GLN A 64 0.14 5.81 -12.87
CA GLN A 64 1.13 6.81 -12.46
C GLN A 64 1.15 6.96 -10.94
N TYR A 65 -0.03 6.97 -10.31
CA TYR A 65 -0.12 6.99 -8.84
C TYR A 65 0.50 5.76 -8.21
N GLY A 66 0.22 4.56 -8.73
CA GLY A 66 0.85 3.33 -8.25
C GLY A 66 2.37 3.34 -8.38
N PHE A 67 2.91 3.81 -9.51
CA PHE A 67 4.36 3.98 -9.67
C PHE A 67 4.94 5.01 -8.69
N TRP A 68 4.28 6.16 -8.52
CA TRP A 68 4.71 7.16 -7.55
C TRP A 68 4.74 6.60 -6.13
N MET A 69 3.68 5.89 -5.72
CA MET A 69 3.62 5.22 -4.43
C MET A 69 4.77 4.24 -4.25
N LEU A 70 5.03 3.36 -5.22
CA LEU A 70 6.10 2.36 -5.12
C LEU A 70 7.48 2.99 -4.90
N ASN A 71 7.72 4.17 -5.46
CA ASN A 71 8.99 4.89 -5.32
C ASN A 71 9.09 5.73 -4.04
N ARG A 72 8.00 5.90 -3.29
CA ARG A 72 7.92 6.73 -2.07
C ARG A 72 7.43 6.00 -0.84
N THR A 73 7.12 4.72 -0.97
CA THR A 73 6.58 3.95 0.14
C THR A 73 7.69 3.52 1.08
N HIS A 74 7.51 3.85 2.35
CA HIS A 74 8.24 3.28 3.46
C HIS A 74 7.32 2.36 4.27
N TYR A 75 7.52 1.05 4.15
CA TYR A 75 6.76 0.06 4.91
C TYR A 75 7.18 0.06 6.39
N VAL A 76 6.22 0.19 7.30
CA VAL A 76 6.51 0.32 8.75
C VAL A 76 6.29 -0.96 9.55
N ASP A 77 5.72 -1.99 8.94
CA ASP A 77 5.38 -3.28 9.56
C ASP A 77 6.06 -4.47 8.84
N VAL A 78 7.15 -4.19 8.15
CA VAL A 78 8.02 -5.17 7.50
C VAL A 78 9.36 -5.17 8.19
N ASP A 79 9.84 -6.35 8.58
CA ASP A 79 11.19 -6.51 9.10
C ASP A 79 12.20 -6.42 7.93
N PRO A 80 13.10 -5.42 7.91
CA PRO A 80 14.07 -5.26 6.83
C PRO A 80 15.21 -6.31 6.89
N GLN A 81 15.33 -7.08 7.97
CA GLN A 81 16.33 -8.15 8.11
C GLN A 81 15.82 -9.53 7.66
N ARG A 82 14.62 -9.56 7.09
CA ARG A 82 13.98 -10.80 6.61
C ARG A 82 14.53 -11.26 5.25
#